data_AF-A0A9P1VYG2-F1
#
_entry.id   AF-A0A9P1VYG2-F1
#
_cell.length_a   1.000
_cell.length_b   1.000
_cell.length_c   1.000
_cell.angle_alpha   90.00
_cell.angle_beta   90.00
_cell.angle_gamma   90.00
#
_symmetry.space_group_name_H-M   'P 1'
#
loop_
_entity.id
_entity.type
_entity.pdbx_description
1 polymer ?
#
loop_
_entity_poly.entity_id
_entity_poly.type
_entity_poly.pdbx_seq_one_letter_code
_entity_poly.pdbx_strand_id
1 'polypeptide(L)'
;MNVAAVIDQHVEEAGFLAGLRDHAVRAPHYDLAHLLDLDNRIEAHLDALQIGGLRSLDLVLKALDTNAEGEVFVAAILVFRGTNGTALAQLCEHLRRFPEGARFFAAALGWLDWDQARPWVERLLASPEPLFRAIGLAACGMHRHDPGPALLSALGHADPAVLARAARTAGELRRRDLMTNIRAYRAHDDPSLRFWANWATAQMGDEEALGPLRAFAGQPGPFQLPATMVLLAWQPRDTSMAWIRQLMQAADTRRIGIQATGLFGDPVAVPWLIQQMRDESLARVAGEAFSLITGADLALLDLELEVLPDYDPGPNDDPDDDNVALDDDENLSWPEAERVSAWWRDNGARFVAGRAYLLGEPLGEARCRQVLRDGQQRQRMAAACLLARFVPNLPLFPTGAPVRRQLDLF
;
A
#
# COMPACT_ATOMS: atom_id res chain seq x y z
N MET A 1 8.32 40.17 -1.46
CA MET A 1 8.55 38.75 -1.74
C MET A 1 8.47 38.55 -3.25
N ASN A 2 9.45 37.90 -3.89
CA ASN A 2 9.43 37.66 -5.33
C ASN A 2 8.38 36.59 -5.67
N VAL A 3 7.45 36.87 -6.58
CA VAL A 3 6.39 35.92 -6.97
C VAL A 3 6.96 34.60 -7.48
N ALA A 4 8.11 34.60 -8.16
CA ALA A 4 8.79 33.35 -8.53
C ALA A 4 9.24 32.55 -7.32
N ALA A 5 9.84 33.19 -6.31
CA ALA A 5 10.32 32.49 -5.12
C ALA A 5 9.17 31.86 -4.31
N VAL A 6 7.99 32.51 -4.29
CA VAL A 6 6.78 31.94 -3.67
C VAL A 6 6.28 30.72 -4.44
N ILE A 7 6.28 30.80 -5.78
CA ILE A 7 5.88 29.66 -6.62
C ILE A 7 6.86 28.50 -6.46
N ASP A 8 8.17 28.74 -6.48
CA ASP A 8 9.20 27.71 -6.28
C ASP A 8 9.00 26.99 -4.93
N GLN A 9 8.72 27.74 -3.85
CA GLN A 9 8.41 27.15 -2.56
C GLN A 9 7.15 26.26 -2.61
N HIS A 10 6.11 26.66 -3.35
CA HIS A 10 4.93 25.82 -3.52
C HIS A 10 5.22 24.56 -4.35
N VAL A 11 6.13 24.63 -5.34
CA VAL A 11 6.56 23.46 -6.13
C VAL A 11 7.29 22.46 -5.23
N GLU A 12 8.29 22.94 -4.49
CA GLU A 12 9.10 22.12 -3.58
C GLU A 12 8.23 21.44 -2.52
N GLU A 13 7.39 22.21 -1.81
CA GLU A 13 6.55 21.66 -0.74
C GLU A 13 5.47 20.71 -1.31
N ALA A 14 4.87 21.01 -2.46
CA ALA A 14 3.90 20.09 -3.07
C ALA A 14 4.54 18.76 -3.51
N GLY A 15 5.77 18.82 -4.06
CA GLY A 15 6.54 17.64 -4.43
C GLY A 15 6.90 16.80 -3.20
N PHE A 16 7.45 17.44 -2.16
CA PHE A 16 7.78 16.79 -0.90
C PHE A 16 6.54 16.11 -0.27
N LEU A 17 5.42 16.82 -0.19
CA LEU A 17 4.19 16.27 0.40
C LEU A 17 3.61 15.12 -0.42
N ALA A 18 3.74 15.13 -1.75
CA ALA A 18 3.34 14.01 -2.59
C ALA A 18 4.19 12.75 -2.29
N GLY A 19 5.50 12.91 -2.10
CA GLY A 19 6.40 11.83 -1.67
C GLY A 19 6.05 11.32 -0.27
N LEU A 20 5.88 12.23 0.71
CA LEU A 20 5.45 11.90 2.06
C LEU A 20 4.14 11.11 2.04
N ARG A 21 3.20 11.49 1.17
CA ARG A 21 1.92 10.80 1.06
C ARG A 21 2.05 9.39 0.49
N ASP A 22 2.90 9.19 -0.51
CA ASP A 22 3.17 7.85 -1.07
C ASP A 22 3.73 6.89 0.00
N HIS A 23 4.50 7.42 0.96
CA HIS A 23 4.93 6.68 2.15
C HIS A 23 3.79 6.51 3.16
N ALA A 24 3.08 7.58 3.52
CA ALA A 24 2.05 7.61 4.55
C ALA A 24 0.94 6.57 4.34
N VAL A 25 0.55 6.32 3.08
CA VAL A 25 -0.47 5.31 2.74
C VAL A 25 -0.02 3.85 2.96
N ARG A 26 1.22 3.62 3.41
CA ARG A 26 1.79 2.30 3.77
C ARG A 26 2.41 2.26 5.17
N ALA A 27 2.57 3.41 5.81
CA ALA A 27 3.15 3.55 7.13
C ALA A 27 2.21 3.01 8.24
N PRO A 28 2.77 2.55 9.38
CA PRO A 28 1.96 1.95 10.44
C PRO A 28 1.08 2.93 11.20
N HIS A 29 1.50 4.18 11.35
CA HIS A 29 0.99 5.14 12.34
C HIS A 29 -0.02 6.17 11.80
N TYR A 30 -0.16 6.30 10.47
CA TYR A 30 -1.13 7.21 9.89
C TYR A 30 -2.54 6.64 10.01
N ASP A 31 -3.50 7.43 10.47
CA ASP A 31 -4.93 7.12 10.35
C ASP A 31 -5.59 7.96 9.24
N LEU A 32 -6.92 7.84 9.11
CA LEU A 32 -7.66 8.57 8.09
C LEU A 32 -7.62 10.10 8.27
N ALA A 33 -7.54 10.58 9.52
CA ALA A 33 -7.49 12.00 9.84
C ALA A 33 -6.13 12.61 9.51
N HIS A 34 -5.04 11.93 9.84
CA HIS A 34 -3.69 12.32 9.43
C HIS A 34 -3.55 12.35 7.90
N LEU A 35 -4.08 11.35 7.20
CA LEU A 35 -4.10 11.36 5.74
C LEU A 35 -4.94 12.51 5.18
N LEU A 36 -6.06 12.87 5.83
CA LEU A 36 -6.88 14.00 5.39
C LEU A 36 -6.16 15.34 5.55
N ASP A 37 -5.44 15.53 6.66
CA ASP A 37 -4.61 16.73 6.86
C ASP A 37 -3.55 16.84 5.76
N LEU A 38 -2.86 15.74 5.47
CA LEU A 38 -1.87 15.69 4.40
C LEU A 38 -2.50 15.96 3.02
N ASP A 39 -3.68 15.40 2.74
CA ASP A 39 -4.43 15.68 1.50
C ASP A 39 -4.76 17.16 1.36
N ASN A 40 -5.24 17.79 2.43
CA ASN A 40 -5.59 19.20 2.44
C ASN A 40 -4.37 20.11 2.23
N ARG A 41 -3.23 19.76 2.83
CA ARG A 41 -1.96 20.48 2.62
C ARG A 41 -1.52 20.38 1.16
N ILE A 42 -1.54 19.19 0.56
CA ILE A 42 -1.22 19.00 -0.86
C ILE A 42 -2.14 19.86 -1.74
N GLU A 43 -3.45 19.81 -1.54
CA GLU A 43 -4.40 20.61 -2.32
C GLU A 43 -4.17 22.12 -2.18
N ALA A 44 -3.86 22.61 -0.97
CA ALA A 44 -3.57 24.03 -0.77
C ALA A 44 -2.38 24.52 -1.62
N HIS A 45 -1.32 23.72 -1.72
CA HIS A 45 -0.19 24.05 -2.58
C HIS A 45 -0.53 23.92 -4.07
N LEU A 46 -1.28 22.88 -4.47
CA LEU A 46 -1.73 22.71 -5.85
C LEU A 46 -2.63 23.88 -6.31
N ASP A 47 -3.52 24.37 -5.44
CA ASP A 47 -4.37 25.53 -5.72
C ASP A 47 -3.55 26.81 -5.88
N ALA A 48 -2.54 27.03 -5.02
CA ALA A 48 -1.63 28.16 -5.16
C ALA A 48 -0.85 28.11 -6.50
N LEU A 49 -0.36 26.92 -6.88
CA LEU A 49 0.31 26.71 -8.16
C LEU A 49 -0.63 26.95 -9.34
N GLN A 50 -1.88 26.51 -9.25
CA GLN A 50 -2.91 26.74 -10.26
C GLN A 50 -3.18 28.24 -10.48
N ILE A 51 -3.21 29.04 -9.41
CA ILE A 51 -3.33 30.51 -9.50
C ILE A 51 -2.13 31.12 -10.25
N GLY A 52 -0.91 30.61 -10.03
CA GLY A 52 0.28 31.05 -10.77
C GLY A 52 0.31 30.63 -12.25
N GLY A 53 -0.59 29.72 -12.67
CA GLY A 53 -0.85 29.38 -14.06
C GLY A 53 0.37 28.87 -14.83
N LEU A 54 0.57 29.37 -16.05
CA LEU A 54 1.67 28.93 -16.92
C LEU A 54 3.06 29.15 -16.31
N ARG A 55 3.22 30.14 -15.43
CA ARG A 55 4.50 30.38 -14.75
C ARG A 55 4.83 29.28 -13.76
N SER A 56 3.84 28.82 -12.99
CA SER A 56 4.01 27.67 -12.09
C SER A 56 4.33 26.41 -12.88
N LEU A 57 3.61 26.18 -13.97
CA LEU A 57 3.85 25.02 -14.83
C LEU A 57 5.27 25.01 -15.41
N ASP A 58 5.78 26.16 -15.89
CA ASP A 58 7.15 26.30 -16.39
C ASP A 58 8.20 26.01 -15.30
N LEU A 59 7.97 26.47 -14.07
CA LEU A 59 8.88 26.23 -12.95
C LEU A 59 8.89 24.76 -12.50
N VAL A 60 7.72 24.11 -12.40
CA VAL A 60 7.64 22.68 -12.10
C VAL A 60 8.33 21.84 -13.17
N LEU A 61 8.11 22.14 -14.46
CA LEU A 61 8.76 21.40 -15.55
C LEU A 61 10.28 21.56 -15.55
N LYS A 62 10.81 22.70 -15.11
CA LYS A 62 12.25 22.93 -14.93
C LYS A 62 12.84 22.20 -13.74
N ALA A 63 12.03 21.89 -12.72
CA ALA A 63 12.44 21.14 -11.54
C ALA A 63 12.52 19.61 -11.81
N LEU A 64 12.05 19.13 -12.96
CA LEU A 64 12.12 17.71 -13.31
C LEU A 64 13.57 17.26 -13.62
N ASP A 65 14.20 16.60 -12.65
CA ASP A 65 15.50 15.94 -12.78
C ASP A 65 15.38 14.40 -12.89
N THR A 66 16.50 13.68 -12.91
CA THR A 66 16.51 12.22 -13.10
C THR A 66 15.83 11.43 -11.97
N ASN A 67 15.63 12.05 -10.81
CA ASN A 67 15.03 11.44 -9.62
C ASN A 67 13.66 12.07 -9.29
N ALA A 68 13.09 12.86 -10.21
CA ALA A 68 11.85 13.56 -10.00
C ALA A 68 10.70 12.58 -9.74
N GLU A 69 10.04 12.77 -8.61
CA GLU A 69 8.98 11.90 -8.11
C GLU A 69 7.74 12.72 -7.79
N GLY A 70 7.75 13.43 -6.65
CA GLY A 70 6.67 14.32 -6.27
C GLY A 70 6.44 15.44 -7.29
N GLU A 71 7.50 15.92 -7.93
CA GLU A 71 7.45 16.92 -8.99
C GLU A 71 6.67 16.40 -10.21
N VAL A 72 6.79 15.11 -10.54
CA VAL A 72 6.01 14.48 -11.61
C VAL A 72 4.53 14.47 -11.27
N PHE A 73 4.18 14.22 -10.00
CA PHE A 73 2.80 14.29 -9.52
C PHE A 73 2.24 15.72 -9.67
N VAL A 74 2.98 16.73 -9.21
CA VAL A 74 2.58 18.14 -9.29
C VAL A 74 2.44 18.58 -10.75
N ALA A 75 3.43 18.25 -11.60
CA ALA A 75 3.42 18.57 -13.03
C ALA A 75 2.18 17.97 -13.71
N ALA A 76 1.91 16.68 -13.45
CA ALA A 76 0.78 15.97 -14.03
C ALA A 76 -0.55 16.63 -13.65
N ILE A 77 -0.76 16.99 -12.38
CA ILE A 77 -1.99 17.67 -11.94
C ILE A 77 -2.18 19.01 -12.65
N LEU A 78 -1.15 19.86 -12.70
CA LEU A 78 -1.23 21.16 -13.38
C LEU A 78 -1.51 21.00 -14.89
N VAL A 79 -0.89 20.00 -15.52
CA VAL A 79 -1.13 19.67 -16.94
C VAL A 79 -2.57 19.23 -17.17
N PHE A 80 -3.11 18.36 -16.32
CA PHE A 80 -4.47 17.83 -16.47
C PHE A 80 -5.54 18.87 -16.18
N ARG A 81 -5.38 19.68 -15.12
CA ARG A 81 -6.29 20.78 -14.77
C ARG A 81 -6.23 21.92 -15.81
N GLY A 82 -5.04 22.21 -16.35
CA GLY A 82 -4.82 23.27 -17.33
C GLY A 82 -5.01 22.88 -18.80
N THR A 83 -5.17 21.59 -19.11
CA THR A 83 -5.28 21.05 -20.48
C THR A 83 -4.13 21.51 -21.40
N ASN A 84 -2.88 21.43 -20.94
CA ASN A 84 -1.71 21.88 -21.69
C ASN A 84 -1.01 20.71 -22.43
N GLY A 85 -1.30 20.56 -23.72
CA GLY A 85 -0.75 19.47 -24.54
C GLY A 85 0.77 19.51 -24.73
N THR A 86 1.38 20.70 -24.79
CA THR A 86 2.84 20.84 -24.94
C THR A 86 3.56 20.40 -23.67
N ALA A 87 3.07 20.83 -22.51
CA ALA A 87 3.61 20.40 -21.22
C ALA A 87 3.40 18.91 -20.98
N LEU A 88 2.26 18.35 -21.39
CA LEU A 88 2.04 16.90 -21.36
C LEU A 88 3.09 16.16 -22.20
N ALA A 89 3.40 16.64 -23.40
CA ALA A 89 4.42 16.01 -24.25
C ALA A 89 5.82 16.04 -23.60
N GLN A 90 6.19 17.13 -22.93
CA GLN A 90 7.44 17.23 -22.18
C GLN A 90 7.47 16.25 -21.00
N LEU A 91 6.39 16.17 -20.23
CA LEU A 91 6.27 15.25 -19.10
C LEU A 91 6.29 13.78 -19.54
N CYS A 92 5.63 13.45 -20.66
CA CYS A 92 5.71 12.12 -21.26
C CYS A 92 7.13 11.79 -21.73
N GLU A 93 7.83 12.74 -22.34
CA GLU A 93 9.23 12.53 -22.77
C GLU A 93 10.17 12.33 -21.58
N HIS A 94 9.94 13.06 -20.48
CA HIS A 94 10.64 12.84 -19.23
C HIS A 94 10.43 11.41 -18.71
N LEU A 95 9.18 10.94 -18.64
CA LEU A 95 8.84 9.59 -18.19
C LEU A 95 9.40 8.47 -19.08
N ARG A 96 9.63 8.72 -20.37
CA ARG A 96 10.31 7.74 -21.24
C ARG A 96 11.77 7.52 -20.84
N ARG A 97 12.41 8.56 -20.31
CA ARG A 97 13.81 8.52 -19.88
C ARG A 97 13.95 8.04 -18.44
N PHE A 98 12.99 8.41 -17.60
CA PHE A 98 12.96 8.14 -16.16
C PHE A 98 11.60 7.52 -15.78
N PRO A 99 11.39 6.23 -16.08
CA PRO A 99 10.11 5.55 -15.85
C PRO A 99 9.74 5.40 -14.38
N GLU A 100 10.66 5.63 -13.44
CA GLU A 100 10.46 5.59 -11.99
C GLU A 100 9.37 6.58 -11.53
N GLY A 101 9.26 7.73 -12.21
CA GLY A 101 8.21 8.73 -11.96
C GLY A 101 6.79 8.30 -12.39
N ALA A 102 6.64 7.18 -13.12
CA ALA A 102 5.34 6.75 -13.64
C ALA A 102 4.32 6.47 -12.54
N ARG A 103 4.77 6.03 -11.34
CA ARG A 103 3.89 5.85 -10.18
C ARG A 103 3.26 7.17 -9.73
N PHE A 104 4.00 8.27 -9.74
CA PHE A 104 3.54 9.60 -9.35
C PHE A 104 2.63 10.22 -10.40
N PHE A 105 2.90 9.98 -11.68
CA PHE A 105 1.98 10.35 -12.76
C PHE A 105 0.64 9.61 -12.64
N ALA A 106 0.66 8.30 -12.36
CA ALA A 106 -0.56 7.54 -12.09
C ALA A 106 -1.27 8.02 -10.82
N ALA A 107 -0.52 8.33 -9.75
CA ALA A 107 -1.07 8.89 -8.52
C ALA A 107 -1.77 10.23 -8.76
N ALA A 108 -1.24 11.09 -9.64
CA ALA A 108 -1.89 12.34 -10.04
C ALA A 108 -3.24 12.10 -10.72
N LEU A 109 -3.34 11.11 -11.62
CA LEU A 109 -4.63 10.71 -12.19
C LEU A 109 -5.59 10.17 -11.12
N GLY A 110 -5.07 9.38 -10.17
CA GLY A 110 -5.82 8.91 -9.01
C GLY A 110 -6.25 10.03 -8.06
N TRP A 111 -5.54 11.15 -8.04
CA TRP A 111 -5.82 12.32 -7.19
C TRP A 111 -7.05 13.09 -7.63
N LEU A 112 -7.14 13.33 -8.94
CA LEU A 112 -8.23 14.05 -9.58
C LEU A 112 -9.58 13.36 -9.37
N ASP A 113 -10.67 14.09 -9.58
CA ASP A 113 -12.00 13.49 -9.68
C ASP A 113 -12.15 12.75 -11.02
N TRP A 114 -13.02 11.74 -11.08
CA TRP A 114 -13.13 10.87 -12.26
C TRP A 114 -13.45 11.65 -13.53
N ASP A 115 -14.34 12.65 -13.46
CA ASP A 115 -14.70 13.45 -14.64
C ASP A 115 -13.51 14.26 -15.19
N GLN A 116 -12.57 14.66 -14.33
CA GLN A 116 -11.34 15.33 -14.75
C GLN A 116 -10.31 14.33 -15.30
N ALA A 117 -10.20 13.14 -14.68
CA ALA A 117 -9.24 12.12 -15.07
C ALA A 117 -9.65 11.39 -16.37
N ARG A 118 -10.95 11.13 -16.57
CA ARG A 118 -11.48 10.24 -17.61
C ARG A 118 -10.92 10.53 -19.01
N PRO A 119 -10.91 11.78 -19.53
CA PRO A 119 -10.41 12.05 -20.89
C PRO A 119 -8.92 11.68 -21.05
N TRP A 120 -8.12 11.89 -20.00
CA TRP A 120 -6.71 11.53 -20.00
C TRP A 120 -6.51 10.03 -19.89
N VAL A 121 -7.28 9.37 -19.02
CA VAL A 121 -7.27 7.92 -18.86
C VAL A 121 -7.64 7.22 -20.17
N GLU A 122 -8.69 7.65 -20.87
CA GLU A 122 -9.08 7.11 -22.18
C GLU A 122 -7.97 7.25 -23.22
N ARG A 123 -7.31 8.40 -23.27
CA ARG A 123 -6.16 8.63 -24.15
C ARG A 123 -4.97 7.72 -23.83
N LEU A 124 -4.70 7.50 -22.54
CA LEU A 124 -3.62 6.64 -22.07
C LEU A 124 -3.90 5.16 -22.35
N LEU A 125 -5.14 4.71 -22.12
CA LEU A 125 -5.59 3.35 -22.47
C LEU A 125 -5.48 3.07 -23.98
N ALA A 126 -5.70 4.09 -24.81
CA ALA A 126 -5.54 3.99 -26.27
C ALA A 126 -4.08 4.09 -26.74
N SER A 127 -3.13 4.44 -25.88
CA SER A 127 -1.73 4.62 -26.25
C SER A 127 -1.11 3.32 -26.79
N PRO A 128 -0.29 3.39 -27.85
CA PRO A 128 0.50 2.25 -28.30
C PRO A 128 1.70 1.96 -27.39
N GLU A 129 2.09 2.91 -26.54
CA GLU A 129 3.25 2.77 -25.66
C GLU A 129 2.87 2.00 -24.37
N PRO A 130 3.58 0.90 -24.04
CA PRO A 130 3.25 0.06 -22.88
C PRO A 130 3.17 0.83 -21.56
N LEU A 131 4.13 1.72 -21.33
CA LEU A 131 4.21 2.57 -20.15
C LEU A 131 2.91 3.36 -19.90
N PHE A 132 2.45 4.09 -20.92
CA PHE A 132 1.27 4.94 -20.80
C PHE A 132 -0.03 4.12 -20.71
N ARG A 133 -0.10 2.97 -21.41
CA ARG A 133 -1.22 2.05 -21.27
C ARG A 133 -1.34 1.50 -19.84
N ALA A 134 -0.21 1.11 -19.23
CA ALA A 134 -0.17 0.66 -17.84
C ALA A 134 -0.63 1.78 -16.87
N ILE A 135 -0.19 3.02 -17.07
CA ILE A 135 -0.65 4.18 -16.28
C ILE A 135 -2.18 4.35 -16.39
N GLY A 136 -2.76 4.27 -17.59
CA GLY A 136 -4.22 4.36 -17.78
C GLY A 136 -4.98 3.26 -17.02
N LEU A 137 -4.49 2.02 -17.08
CA LEU A 137 -5.06 0.90 -16.32
C LEU A 137 -4.93 1.10 -14.81
N ALA A 138 -3.83 1.71 -14.34
CA ALA A 138 -3.62 2.03 -12.94
C ALA A 138 -4.64 3.04 -12.43
N ALA A 139 -4.87 4.11 -13.19
CA ALA A 139 -5.87 5.12 -12.87
C ALA A 139 -7.28 4.50 -12.76
N CYS A 140 -7.67 3.63 -13.69
CA CYS A 140 -8.95 2.91 -13.59
C CYS A 140 -9.09 2.13 -12.27
N GLY A 141 -8.03 1.42 -11.84
CA GLY A 141 -8.02 0.71 -10.56
C GLY A 141 -8.16 1.65 -9.35
N MET A 142 -7.41 2.76 -9.33
CA MET A 142 -7.47 3.79 -8.28
C MET A 142 -8.84 4.47 -8.17
N HIS A 143 -9.55 4.59 -9.29
CA HIS A 143 -10.91 5.14 -9.37
C HIS A 143 -12.00 4.09 -9.21
N ARG A 144 -11.63 2.81 -9.11
CA ARG A 144 -12.57 1.67 -9.13
C ARG A 144 -13.50 1.69 -10.35
N HIS A 145 -13.00 2.19 -11.48
CA HIS A 145 -13.74 2.29 -12.73
C HIS A 145 -13.33 1.16 -13.68
N ASP A 146 -14.30 0.47 -14.26
CA ASP A 146 -14.05 -0.61 -15.21
C ASP A 146 -13.56 -0.05 -16.57
N PRO A 147 -12.36 -0.42 -17.07
CA PRO A 147 -11.89 -0.04 -18.41
C PRO A 147 -12.61 -0.79 -19.55
N GLY A 148 -13.48 -1.76 -19.23
CA GLY A 148 -14.22 -2.55 -20.20
C GLY A 148 -13.29 -3.31 -21.15
N PRO A 149 -13.47 -3.20 -22.48
CA PRO A 149 -12.64 -3.90 -23.48
C PRO A 149 -11.14 -3.59 -23.39
N ALA A 150 -10.76 -2.40 -22.92
CA ALA A 150 -9.35 -2.03 -22.79
C ALA A 150 -8.62 -2.92 -21.78
N LEU A 151 -9.30 -3.36 -20.71
CA LEU A 151 -8.73 -4.28 -19.72
C LEU A 151 -8.49 -5.67 -20.32
N LEU A 152 -9.48 -6.21 -21.04
CA LEU A 152 -9.36 -7.51 -21.70
C LEU A 152 -8.27 -7.48 -22.77
N SER A 153 -8.19 -6.42 -23.57
CA SER A 153 -7.12 -6.24 -24.55
C SER A 153 -5.74 -6.17 -23.89
N ALA A 154 -5.63 -5.51 -22.74
CA ALA A 154 -4.36 -5.41 -22.00
C ALA A 154 -3.91 -6.77 -21.44
N LEU A 155 -4.85 -7.66 -21.07
CA LEU A 155 -4.56 -9.05 -20.68
C LEU A 155 -4.11 -9.94 -21.85
N GLY A 156 -4.03 -9.42 -23.08
CA GLY A 156 -3.43 -10.09 -24.23
C GLY A 156 -2.21 -9.34 -24.80
N HIS A 157 -1.67 -8.37 -24.06
CA HIS A 157 -0.57 -7.54 -24.50
C HIS A 157 0.78 -8.29 -24.46
N ALA A 158 1.73 -7.91 -25.32
CA ALA A 158 3.04 -8.56 -25.39
C ALA A 158 3.99 -8.17 -24.25
N ASP A 159 3.85 -6.94 -23.74
CA ASP A 159 4.65 -6.40 -22.64
C ASP A 159 4.18 -6.92 -21.26
N PRO A 160 5.05 -7.58 -20.47
CA PRO A 160 4.71 -8.10 -19.14
C PRO A 160 4.26 -7.04 -18.13
N ALA A 161 4.75 -5.80 -18.20
CA ALA A 161 4.36 -4.75 -17.27
C ALA A 161 2.89 -4.32 -17.50
N VAL A 162 2.44 -4.30 -18.76
CA VAL A 162 1.03 -4.06 -19.10
C VAL A 162 0.15 -5.21 -18.60
N LEU A 163 0.57 -6.46 -18.81
CA LEU A 163 -0.14 -7.64 -18.31
C LEU A 163 -0.24 -7.61 -16.78
N ALA A 164 0.85 -7.29 -16.08
CA ALA A 164 0.91 -7.26 -14.63
C ALA A 164 -0.04 -6.19 -14.07
N ARG A 165 -0.02 -5.00 -14.67
CA ARG A 165 -0.93 -3.91 -14.30
C ARG A 165 -2.39 -4.22 -14.63
N ALA A 166 -2.66 -4.89 -15.75
CA ALA A 166 -4.00 -5.34 -16.12
C ALA A 166 -4.53 -6.39 -15.13
N ALA A 167 -3.73 -7.40 -14.78
CA ALA A 167 -4.07 -8.38 -13.75
C ALA A 167 -4.35 -7.70 -12.40
N ARG A 168 -3.49 -6.78 -11.97
CA ARG A 168 -3.70 -6.00 -10.75
C ARG A 168 -5.03 -5.21 -10.79
N THR A 169 -5.27 -4.44 -11.86
CA THR A 169 -6.52 -3.67 -12.02
C THR A 169 -7.74 -4.59 -12.02
N ALA A 170 -7.69 -5.75 -12.69
CA ALA A 170 -8.78 -6.72 -12.67
C ALA A 170 -9.03 -7.28 -11.26
N GLY A 171 -7.97 -7.52 -10.47
CA GLY A 171 -8.07 -7.92 -9.06
C GLY A 171 -8.67 -6.84 -8.17
N GLU A 172 -8.22 -5.59 -8.31
CA GLU A 172 -8.76 -4.42 -7.61
C GLU A 172 -10.25 -4.23 -7.89
N LEU A 173 -10.67 -4.41 -9.15
CA LEU A 173 -12.05 -4.28 -9.62
C LEU A 173 -12.90 -5.55 -9.42
N ARG A 174 -12.29 -6.67 -9.00
CA ARG A 174 -12.95 -7.98 -8.88
C ARG A 174 -13.62 -8.46 -10.16
N ARG A 175 -12.95 -8.28 -11.31
CA ARG A 175 -13.37 -8.77 -12.63
C ARG A 175 -13.23 -10.30 -12.74
N ARG A 176 -14.12 -11.03 -12.05
CA ARG A 176 -14.17 -12.51 -12.00
C ARG A 176 -14.34 -13.14 -13.37
N ASP A 177 -15.01 -12.45 -14.28
CA ASP A 177 -15.18 -12.86 -15.66
C ASP A 177 -13.86 -12.95 -16.44
N LEU A 178 -12.81 -12.24 -16.00
CA LEU A 178 -11.46 -12.28 -16.57
C LEU A 178 -10.53 -13.29 -15.88
N MET A 179 -11.01 -14.03 -14.87
CA MET A 179 -10.17 -14.90 -14.05
C MET A 179 -9.45 -15.98 -14.88
N THR A 180 -10.11 -16.56 -15.88
CA THR A 180 -9.49 -17.54 -16.79
C THR A 180 -8.32 -16.93 -17.57
N ASN A 181 -8.47 -15.70 -18.07
CA ASN A 181 -7.41 -15.00 -18.78
C ASN A 181 -6.20 -14.72 -17.86
N ILE A 182 -6.46 -14.31 -16.62
CA ILE A 182 -5.39 -13.99 -15.66
C ILE A 182 -4.64 -15.25 -15.22
N ARG A 183 -5.34 -16.37 -15.02
CA ARG A 183 -4.75 -17.66 -14.62
C ARG A 183 -3.68 -18.17 -15.60
N ALA A 184 -3.75 -17.79 -16.87
CA ALA A 184 -2.73 -18.14 -17.88
C ALA A 184 -1.33 -17.66 -17.48
N TYR A 185 -1.22 -16.62 -16.64
CA TYR A 185 0.04 -16.01 -16.20
C TYR A 185 0.52 -16.50 -14.83
N ARG A 186 -0.15 -17.49 -14.23
CA ARG A 186 0.14 -17.98 -12.87
C ARG A 186 1.59 -18.42 -12.67
N ALA A 187 2.20 -18.98 -13.71
CA ALA A 187 3.55 -19.52 -13.69
C ALA A 187 4.47 -18.78 -14.68
N HIS A 188 4.15 -17.53 -15.01
CA HIS A 188 4.97 -16.71 -15.92
C HIS A 188 6.36 -16.44 -15.33
N ASP A 189 7.39 -16.30 -16.17
CA ASP A 189 8.77 -16.10 -15.73
C ASP A 189 8.99 -14.75 -15.04
N ASP A 190 8.38 -13.69 -15.60
CA ASP A 190 8.37 -12.36 -14.97
C ASP A 190 7.73 -12.39 -13.56
N PRO A 191 8.47 -12.03 -12.49
CA PRO A 191 7.99 -12.15 -11.12
C PRO A 191 6.85 -11.18 -10.78
N SER A 192 6.83 -9.99 -11.39
CA SER A 192 5.78 -8.99 -11.14
C SER A 192 4.45 -9.46 -11.71
N LEU A 193 4.44 -9.90 -12.96
CA LEU A 193 3.26 -10.48 -13.60
C LEU A 193 2.79 -11.73 -12.86
N ARG A 194 3.71 -12.63 -12.51
CA ARG A 194 3.39 -13.82 -11.72
C ARG A 194 2.74 -13.47 -10.39
N PHE A 195 3.28 -12.49 -9.67
CA PHE A 195 2.72 -12.02 -8.42
C PHE A 195 1.31 -11.44 -8.62
N TRP A 196 1.15 -10.46 -9.52
CA TRP A 196 -0.13 -9.77 -9.70
C TRP A 196 -1.22 -10.67 -10.28
N ALA A 197 -0.87 -11.66 -11.10
CA ALA A 197 -1.82 -12.67 -11.58
C ALA A 197 -2.38 -13.50 -10.40
N ASN A 198 -1.50 -14.02 -9.55
CA ASN A 198 -1.92 -14.82 -8.39
C ASN A 198 -2.61 -13.98 -7.32
N TRP A 199 -2.12 -12.76 -7.06
CA TRP A 199 -2.76 -11.82 -6.14
C TRP A 199 -4.19 -11.52 -6.59
N ALA A 200 -4.40 -11.22 -7.87
CA ALA A 200 -5.71 -10.91 -8.40
C ALA A 200 -6.69 -12.09 -8.31
N THR A 201 -6.27 -13.30 -8.69
CA THR A 201 -7.18 -14.45 -8.67
C THR A 201 -7.42 -14.98 -7.25
N ALA A 202 -6.44 -14.93 -6.35
CA ALA A 202 -6.63 -15.26 -4.93
C ALA A 202 -7.67 -14.34 -4.28
N GLN A 203 -7.59 -13.03 -4.55
CA GLN A 203 -8.60 -12.08 -4.10
C GLN A 203 -10.00 -12.46 -4.62
N MET A 204 -10.10 -13.16 -5.76
CA MET A 204 -11.37 -13.63 -6.34
C MET A 204 -11.80 -15.03 -5.86
N GLY A 205 -11.05 -15.67 -4.96
CA GLY A 205 -11.34 -16.99 -4.39
C GLY A 205 -10.64 -18.16 -5.10
N ASP A 206 -9.59 -17.90 -5.87
CA ASP A 206 -8.81 -18.94 -6.55
C ASP A 206 -7.82 -19.63 -5.59
N GLU A 207 -8.19 -20.78 -5.05
CA GLU A 207 -7.34 -21.53 -4.10
C GLU A 207 -5.97 -21.93 -4.67
N GLU A 208 -5.90 -22.22 -5.97
CA GLU A 208 -4.65 -22.61 -6.64
C GLU A 208 -3.63 -21.46 -6.68
N ALA A 209 -4.06 -20.21 -6.53
CA ALA A 209 -3.18 -19.05 -6.49
C ALA A 209 -2.48 -18.87 -5.12
N LEU A 210 -2.98 -19.52 -4.06
CA LEU A 210 -2.42 -19.41 -2.72
C LEU A 210 -1.03 -20.05 -2.60
N GLY A 211 -0.77 -21.11 -3.36
CA GLY A 211 0.56 -21.76 -3.40
C GLY A 211 1.65 -20.79 -3.89
N PRO A 212 1.53 -20.22 -5.09
CA PRO A 212 2.46 -19.20 -5.58
C PRO A 212 2.56 -17.97 -4.67
N LEU A 213 1.44 -17.46 -4.12
CA LEU A 213 1.49 -16.33 -3.19
C LEU A 213 2.27 -16.65 -1.92
N ARG A 214 2.22 -17.88 -1.43
CA ARG A 214 3.00 -18.30 -0.25
C ARG A 214 4.51 -18.18 -0.48
N ALA A 215 4.98 -18.43 -1.70
CA ALA A 215 6.40 -18.25 -2.03
C ALA A 215 6.81 -16.77 -1.93
N PHE A 216 6.01 -15.85 -2.46
CA PHE A 216 6.24 -14.42 -2.31
C PHE A 216 6.11 -13.93 -0.86
N ALA A 217 5.13 -14.45 -0.12
CA ALA A 217 4.89 -14.09 1.28
C ALA A 217 6.05 -14.51 2.20
N GLY A 218 6.77 -15.58 1.87
CA GLY A 218 7.89 -16.12 2.65
C GLY A 218 9.26 -15.54 2.30
N GLN A 219 9.35 -14.57 1.39
CA GLN A 219 10.62 -13.97 0.95
C GLN A 219 10.58 -12.45 1.18
N PRO A 220 11.64 -11.83 1.74
CA PRO A 220 11.73 -10.38 1.81
C PRO A 220 11.62 -9.72 0.43
N GLY A 221 10.99 -8.55 0.37
CA GLY A 221 10.87 -7.77 -0.86
C GLY A 221 9.51 -7.09 -1.01
N PRO A 222 9.29 -6.35 -2.12
CA PRO A 222 8.12 -5.49 -2.30
C PRO A 222 6.79 -6.25 -2.37
N PHE A 223 6.82 -7.56 -2.62
CA PHE A 223 5.62 -8.40 -2.69
C PHE A 223 5.30 -9.13 -1.38
N GLN A 224 6.21 -9.12 -0.41
CA GLN A 224 6.11 -9.93 0.81
C GLN A 224 4.84 -9.62 1.61
N LEU A 225 4.68 -8.37 2.05
CA LEU A 225 3.55 -7.96 2.89
C LEU A 225 2.21 -8.04 2.12
N PRO A 226 2.10 -7.53 0.87
CA PRO A 226 0.89 -7.71 0.07
C PRO A 226 0.49 -9.17 -0.15
N ALA A 227 1.48 -10.06 -0.39
CA ALA A 227 1.24 -11.49 -0.50
C ALA A 227 0.72 -12.07 0.82
N THR A 228 1.34 -11.71 1.94
CA THR A 228 0.97 -12.21 3.28
C THR A 228 -0.45 -11.81 3.67
N MET A 229 -0.83 -10.56 3.43
CA MET A 229 -2.19 -10.06 3.69
C MET A 229 -3.26 -10.84 2.92
N VAL A 230 -3.07 -11.03 1.61
CA VAL A 230 -4.03 -11.79 0.79
C VAL A 230 -4.00 -13.28 1.12
N LEU A 231 -2.81 -13.85 1.29
CA LEU A 231 -2.66 -15.26 1.64
C LEU A 231 -3.44 -15.59 2.92
N LEU A 232 -3.25 -14.82 3.99
CA LEU A 232 -3.90 -15.11 5.28
C LEU A 232 -5.40 -14.77 5.29
N ALA A 233 -5.86 -13.90 4.41
CA ALA A 233 -7.29 -13.64 4.25
C ALA A 233 -8.05 -14.85 3.66
N TRP A 234 -7.39 -15.62 2.78
CA TRP A 234 -8.03 -16.67 1.97
C TRP A 234 -7.57 -18.09 2.31
N GLN A 235 -6.36 -18.28 2.83
CA GLN A 235 -5.80 -19.60 3.09
C GLN A 235 -6.48 -20.30 4.27
N PRO A 236 -6.79 -21.62 4.16
CA PRO A 236 -7.37 -22.39 5.24
C PRO A 236 -6.54 -22.31 6.52
N ARG A 237 -7.26 -22.30 7.65
CA ARG A 237 -6.70 -22.06 8.98
C ARG A 237 -5.53 -22.99 9.32
N ASP A 238 -5.69 -24.29 9.15
CA ASP A 238 -4.67 -25.29 9.51
C ASP A 238 -3.40 -25.14 8.66
N THR A 239 -3.57 -24.83 7.37
CA THR A 239 -2.46 -24.56 6.45
C THR A 239 -1.71 -23.28 6.84
N SER A 240 -2.44 -22.22 7.23
CA SER A 240 -1.84 -20.99 7.74
C SER A 240 -1.07 -21.20 9.04
N MET A 241 -1.62 -21.96 9.99
CA MET A 241 -0.90 -22.30 11.22
C MET A 241 0.38 -23.10 10.94
N ALA A 242 0.32 -24.10 10.06
CA ALA A 242 1.49 -24.89 9.71
C ALA A 242 2.59 -24.04 9.06
N TRP A 243 2.22 -23.13 8.15
CA TRP A 243 3.14 -22.22 7.49
C TRP A 243 3.75 -21.20 8.46
N ILE A 244 2.95 -20.58 9.33
CA ILE A 244 3.43 -19.63 10.36
C ILE A 244 4.43 -20.33 11.29
N ARG A 245 4.12 -21.55 11.76
CA ARG A 245 5.05 -22.33 12.59
C ARG A 245 6.36 -22.62 11.89
N GLN A 246 6.35 -22.86 10.58
CA GLN A 246 7.56 -23.07 9.80
C GLN A 246 8.41 -21.79 9.76
N LEU A 247 7.80 -20.63 9.47
CA LEU A 247 8.49 -19.34 9.44
C LEU A 247 9.13 -18.98 10.79
N MET A 248 8.50 -19.35 11.89
CA MET A 248 8.99 -19.06 13.23
C MET A 248 10.24 -19.86 13.62
N GLN A 249 10.54 -20.97 12.94
CA GLN A 249 11.68 -21.83 13.28
C GLN A 249 13.02 -21.26 12.83
N ALA A 250 13.04 -20.53 11.72
CA ALA A 250 14.26 -19.97 11.15
C ALA A 250 14.40 -18.48 11.49
N ALA A 251 15.62 -18.03 11.80
CA ALA A 251 15.85 -16.66 12.27
C ALA A 251 15.59 -15.62 11.16
N ASP A 252 15.97 -15.93 9.93
CA ASP A 252 15.77 -15.13 8.72
C ASP A 252 14.29 -14.90 8.37
N THR A 253 13.43 -15.88 8.65
CA THR A 253 11.99 -15.77 8.37
C THR A 253 11.15 -15.42 9.60
N ARG A 254 11.76 -15.26 10.78
CA ARG A 254 11.02 -15.04 12.04
C ARG A 254 10.20 -13.75 12.02
N ARG A 255 10.78 -12.67 11.50
CA ARG A 255 10.08 -11.37 11.29
C ARG A 255 8.80 -11.55 10.48
N ILE A 256 8.88 -12.28 9.37
CA ILE A 256 7.72 -12.61 8.53
C ILE A 256 6.69 -13.44 9.31
N GLY A 257 7.16 -14.41 10.10
CA GLY A 257 6.30 -15.21 10.99
C GLY A 257 5.53 -14.37 12.02
N ILE A 258 6.14 -13.33 12.58
CA ILE A 258 5.49 -12.39 13.51
C ILE A 258 4.40 -11.60 12.78
N GLN A 259 4.70 -10.99 11.64
CA GLN A 259 3.70 -10.25 10.83
C GLN A 259 2.52 -11.14 10.45
N ALA A 260 2.82 -12.36 9.98
CA ALA A 260 1.82 -13.36 9.61
C ALA A 260 0.96 -13.77 10.82
N THR A 261 1.54 -13.85 12.02
CA THR A 261 0.80 -14.15 13.26
C THR A 261 -0.20 -13.05 13.58
N GLY A 262 0.20 -11.77 13.49
CA GLY A 262 -0.69 -10.64 13.69
C GLY A 262 -1.87 -10.64 12.72
N LEU A 263 -1.59 -10.82 11.43
CA LEU A 263 -2.60 -10.88 10.36
C LEU A 263 -3.53 -12.10 10.48
N PHE A 264 -3.03 -13.21 11.00
CA PHE A 264 -3.82 -14.43 11.24
C PHE A 264 -4.79 -14.27 12.41
N GLY A 265 -4.47 -13.42 13.38
CA GLY A 265 -5.42 -12.95 14.39
C GLY A 265 -5.66 -13.91 15.56
N ASP A 266 -4.91 -15.02 15.69
CA ASP A 266 -5.17 -16.00 16.75
C ASP A 266 -4.46 -15.67 18.06
N PRO A 267 -5.19 -15.50 19.18
CA PRO A 267 -4.62 -15.13 20.47
C PRO A 267 -3.71 -16.20 21.07
N VAL A 268 -3.72 -17.45 20.57
CA VAL A 268 -2.81 -18.51 21.05
C VAL A 268 -1.33 -18.14 20.94
N ALA A 269 -0.99 -17.26 20.00
CA ALA A 269 0.39 -16.83 19.77
C ALA A 269 0.80 -15.63 20.64
N VAL A 270 -0.12 -14.98 21.35
CA VAL A 270 0.17 -13.77 22.14
C VAL A 270 1.28 -13.97 23.18
N PRO A 271 1.29 -15.05 23.99
CA PRO A 271 2.40 -15.29 24.92
C PRO A 271 3.76 -15.39 24.23
N TRP A 272 3.80 -15.92 23.00
CA TRP A 272 5.02 -16.00 22.21
C TRP A 272 5.42 -14.65 21.62
N LEU A 273 4.48 -13.85 21.14
CA LEU A 273 4.73 -12.47 20.69
C LEU A 273 5.35 -11.63 21.81
N ILE A 274 4.81 -11.73 23.03
CA ILE A 274 5.36 -11.04 24.21
C ILE A 274 6.81 -11.48 24.50
N GLN A 275 7.17 -12.74 24.26
CA GLN A 275 8.57 -13.19 24.37
C GLN A 275 9.45 -12.54 23.30
N GLN A 276 8.94 -12.36 22.07
CA GLN A 276 9.69 -11.72 20.98
C GLN A 276 9.88 -10.22 21.21
N MET A 277 9.03 -9.57 22.03
CA MET A 277 9.19 -8.16 22.42
C MET A 277 10.49 -7.87 23.19
N ARG A 278 11.18 -8.92 23.67
CA ARG A 278 12.46 -8.79 24.38
C ARG A 278 13.68 -8.81 23.45
N ASP A 279 13.49 -9.13 22.18
CA ASP A 279 14.52 -9.05 21.14
C ASP A 279 14.35 -7.73 20.42
N GLU A 280 15.33 -6.82 20.54
CA GLU A 280 15.26 -5.46 19.98
C GLU A 280 14.97 -5.45 18.48
N SER A 281 15.49 -6.43 17.73
CA SER A 281 15.29 -6.55 16.28
C SER A 281 13.87 -6.98 15.88
N LEU A 282 13.11 -7.53 16.83
CA LEU A 282 11.75 -8.05 16.61
C LEU A 282 10.71 -7.32 17.45
N ALA A 283 11.12 -6.45 18.36
CA ALA A 283 10.26 -5.91 19.41
C ALA A 283 9.09 -5.13 18.82
N ARG A 284 9.39 -4.19 17.92
CA ARG A 284 8.40 -3.32 17.28
C ARG A 284 7.38 -4.09 16.45
N VAL A 285 7.84 -4.99 15.58
CA VAL A 285 6.94 -5.84 14.77
C VAL A 285 6.12 -6.82 15.63
N ALA A 286 6.66 -7.30 16.76
CA ALA A 286 5.91 -8.12 17.72
C ALA A 286 4.84 -7.30 18.45
N GLY A 287 5.15 -6.04 18.78
CA GLY A 287 4.21 -5.04 19.28
C GLY A 287 3.05 -4.80 18.31
N GLU A 288 3.36 -4.53 17.04
CA GLU A 288 2.36 -4.34 15.99
C GLU A 288 1.45 -5.57 15.84
N ALA A 289 2.03 -6.78 15.79
CA ALA A 289 1.26 -8.01 15.70
C ALA A 289 0.36 -8.23 16.92
N PHE A 290 0.85 -7.92 18.12
CA PHE A 290 0.07 -7.97 19.35
C PHE A 290 -1.10 -6.99 19.34
N SER A 291 -0.86 -5.73 18.96
CA SER A 291 -1.90 -4.71 18.81
C SER A 291 -2.93 -5.12 17.75
N LEU A 292 -2.49 -5.68 16.63
CA LEU A 292 -3.37 -6.14 15.56
C LEU A 292 -4.33 -7.26 16.02
N ILE A 293 -3.89 -8.16 16.90
CA ILE A 293 -4.74 -9.21 17.49
C ILE A 293 -5.64 -8.63 18.58
N THR A 294 -5.07 -7.88 19.52
CA THR A 294 -5.70 -7.57 20.81
C THR A 294 -6.44 -6.24 20.85
N GLY A 295 -6.15 -5.34 19.90
CA GLY A 295 -6.63 -3.96 19.89
C GLY A 295 -5.99 -3.08 20.96
N ALA A 296 -4.98 -3.57 21.67
CA ALA A 296 -4.23 -2.78 22.63
C ALA A 296 -3.35 -1.78 21.87
N ASP A 297 -3.66 -0.50 22.00
CA ASP A 297 -2.78 0.58 21.56
C ASP A 297 -1.68 0.75 22.61
N LEU A 298 -0.43 0.49 22.22
CA LEU A 298 0.69 0.43 23.15
C LEU A 298 1.00 1.79 23.77
N ALA A 299 0.87 2.87 23.01
CA ALA A 299 1.11 4.22 23.52
C ALA A 299 -0.04 4.66 24.43
N LEU A 300 -1.29 4.52 23.99
CA LEU A 300 -2.46 4.95 24.76
C LEU A 300 -2.63 4.22 26.10
N LEU A 301 -2.19 2.97 26.16
CA LEU A 301 -2.27 2.14 27.36
C LEU A 301 -1.02 2.21 28.23
N ASP A 302 -0.05 3.07 27.87
CA ASP A 302 1.26 3.15 28.49
C ASP A 302 1.86 1.73 28.61
N LEU A 303 2.12 1.07 27.49
CA LEU A 303 2.72 -0.28 27.40
C LEU A 303 4.04 -0.27 26.61
N GLU A 304 4.54 0.91 26.25
CA GLU A 304 5.80 1.12 25.55
C GLU A 304 6.93 1.53 26.50
N LEU A 305 8.17 1.39 26.04
CA LEU A 305 9.36 1.84 26.76
C LEU A 305 9.39 3.36 26.86
N GLU A 306 9.68 3.88 28.05
CA GLU A 306 9.92 5.32 28.27
C GLU A 306 11.28 5.76 27.73
N VAL A 307 12.27 4.87 27.80
CA VAL A 307 13.63 5.09 27.30
C VAL A 307 13.83 4.16 26.10
N LEU A 308 13.99 4.74 24.92
CA LEU A 308 14.17 3.99 23.69
C LEU A 308 15.56 3.32 23.65
N PRO A 309 15.65 2.07 23.16
CA PRO A 309 16.94 1.42 22.93
C PRO A 309 17.80 2.20 21.93
N ASP A 310 19.12 2.14 22.11
CA ASP A 310 20.10 2.59 21.12
C ASP A 310 20.23 1.52 20.03
N TYR A 311 19.20 1.42 19.19
CA TYR A 311 19.08 0.42 18.13
C TYR A 311 19.22 1.09 16.77
N ASP A 312 20.23 0.68 16.02
CA ASP A 312 20.46 1.12 14.64
C ASP A 312 19.95 0.04 13.66
N PRO A 313 18.81 0.27 12.98
CA PRO A 313 18.25 -0.65 11.99
C PRO A 313 19.00 -0.63 10.64
N GLY A 314 19.90 0.34 10.42
CA GLY A 314 20.56 0.63 9.13
C GLY A 314 19.78 1.59 8.21
N PRO A 315 20.37 2.08 7.10
CA PRO A 315 21.76 1.89 6.62
C PRO A 315 22.77 2.66 7.48
N ASN A 316 24.01 2.16 7.57
CA ASN A 316 25.11 2.95 8.09
C ASN A 316 25.70 3.85 6.97
N ASP A 317 26.61 4.75 7.31
CA ASP A 317 27.28 5.65 6.34
C ASP A 317 28.36 4.94 5.48
N ASP A 318 28.42 3.59 5.47
CA ASP A 318 29.41 2.85 4.68
C ASP A 318 28.97 2.77 3.21
N PRO A 319 29.71 3.41 2.28
CA PRO A 319 29.40 3.38 0.85
C PRO A 319 29.55 1.98 0.22
N ASP A 320 30.16 1.02 0.91
CA ASP A 320 30.26 -0.38 0.50
C ASP A 320 29.17 -1.29 1.15
N ASP A 321 28.26 -0.74 1.98
CA ASP A 321 27.11 -1.46 2.52
C ASP A 321 25.93 -1.44 1.54
N ASP A 322 25.58 -2.61 0.99
CA ASP A 322 24.46 -2.78 0.07
C ASP A 322 23.08 -2.57 0.75
N ASN A 323 23.02 -2.45 2.09
CA ASN A 323 21.78 -2.29 2.85
C ASN A 323 21.23 -0.86 2.85
N VAL A 324 20.68 -0.41 1.72
CA VAL A 324 19.96 0.88 1.58
C VAL A 324 18.50 0.85 2.05
N ALA A 325 18.09 -0.21 2.77
CA ALA A 325 16.69 -0.40 3.15
C ALA A 325 16.30 0.54 4.30
N LEU A 326 15.26 1.34 4.09
CA LEU A 326 14.64 2.13 5.16
C LEU A 326 14.06 1.20 6.23
N ASP A 327 14.13 1.62 7.48
CA ASP A 327 13.55 0.88 8.60
C ASP A 327 12.02 0.84 8.51
N ASP A 328 11.48 -0.30 8.09
CA ASP A 328 10.03 -0.55 8.02
C ASP A 328 9.31 -0.37 9.37
N ASP A 329 10.04 -0.40 10.49
CA ASP A 329 9.49 -0.31 11.84
C ASP A 329 9.73 1.06 12.49
N GLU A 330 10.34 2.03 11.80
CA GLU A 330 10.78 3.33 12.36
C GLU A 330 9.71 3.99 13.25
N ASN A 331 8.46 3.92 12.81
CA ASN A 331 7.32 4.58 13.45
C ASN A 331 6.41 3.62 14.25
N LEU A 332 6.91 2.45 14.63
CA LEU A 332 6.23 1.53 15.54
C LEU A 332 6.70 1.77 16.99
N SER A 333 5.76 1.70 17.93
CA SER A 333 6.06 1.73 19.36
C SER A 333 7.03 0.61 19.77
N TRP A 334 7.93 0.94 20.70
CA TRP A 334 8.81 -0.04 21.35
C TRP A 334 8.08 -0.66 22.56
N PRO A 335 7.55 -1.90 22.47
CA PRO A 335 6.79 -2.48 23.57
C PRO A 335 7.65 -2.76 24.80
N GLU A 336 7.15 -2.45 25.98
CA GLU A 336 7.72 -2.91 27.24
C GLU A 336 7.12 -4.27 27.62
N ALA A 337 7.85 -5.34 27.33
CA ALA A 337 7.36 -6.72 27.42
C ALA A 337 6.72 -7.08 28.78
N GLU A 338 7.22 -6.55 29.90
CA GLU A 338 6.64 -6.81 31.23
C GLU A 338 5.28 -6.14 31.44
N ARG A 339 5.09 -4.90 30.96
CA ARG A 339 3.80 -4.19 31.01
C ARG A 339 2.80 -4.83 30.08
N VAL A 340 3.22 -5.18 28.87
CA VAL A 340 2.38 -5.94 27.92
C VAL A 340 1.97 -7.28 28.51
N SER A 341 2.89 -8.00 29.18
CA SER A 341 2.61 -9.25 29.89
C SER A 341 1.60 -9.07 31.03
N ALA A 342 1.73 -8.00 31.84
CA ALA A 342 0.76 -7.67 32.87
C ALA A 342 -0.63 -7.38 32.28
N TRP A 343 -0.69 -6.52 31.25
CA TRP A 343 -1.94 -6.23 30.54
C TRP A 343 -2.59 -7.51 29.98
N TRP A 344 -1.80 -8.41 29.41
CA TRP A 344 -2.30 -9.68 28.88
C TRP A 344 -2.84 -10.60 29.97
N ARG A 345 -2.24 -10.65 31.16
CA ARG A 345 -2.79 -11.41 32.30
C ARG A 345 -4.18 -10.91 32.71
N ASP A 346 -4.38 -9.59 32.69
CA ASP A 346 -5.63 -8.95 33.11
C ASP A 346 -6.72 -9.01 32.04
N ASN A 347 -6.35 -8.98 30.75
CA ASN A 347 -7.29 -8.86 29.63
C ASN A 347 -7.42 -10.14 28.79
N GLY A 348 -6.47 -11.07 28.87
CA GLY A 348 -6.33 -12.24 28.00
C GLY A 348 -7.52 -13.21 28.06
N ALA A 349 -8.22 -13.27 29.22
CA ALA A 349 -9.33 -14.19 29.45
C ALA A 349 -10.53 -13.97 28.49
N ARG A 350 -10.66 -12.80 27.87
CA ARG A 350 -11.73 -12.51 26.88
C ARG A 350 -11.47 -13.13 25.49
N PHE A 351 -10.24 -13.57 25.25
CA PHE A 351 -9.83 -14.12 23.96
C PHE A 351 -9.94 -15.64 23.93
N VAL A 352 -10.51 -16.17 22.85
CA VAL A 352 -10.70 -17.61 22.65
C VAL A 352 -9.69 -18.12 21.63
N ALA A 353 -8.82 -19.04 22.06
CA ALA A 353 -7.89 -19.72 21.17
C ALA A 353 -8.63 -20.41 20.02
N GLY A 354 -8.08 -20.32 18.80
CA GLY A 354 -8.73 -20.89 17.62
C GLY A 354 -9.67 -19.93 16.89
N ARG A 355 -10.02 -18.79 17.50
CA ARG A 355 -10.83 -17.73 16.89
C ARG A 355 -9.91 -16.59 16.44
N ALA A 356 -10.10 -16.12 15.21
CA ALA A 356 -9.38 -14.96 14.70
C ALA A 356 -10.00 -13.66 15.23
N TYR A 357 -9.14 -12.73 15.63
CA TYR A 357 -9.49 -11.39 16.08
C TYR A 357 -8.80 -10.35 15.19
N LEU A 358 -9.43 -9.18 15.08
CA LEU A 358 -8.87 -7.99 14.45
C LEU A 358 -9.11 -6.80 15.37
N LEU A 359 -8.03 -6.27 15.93
CA LEU A 359 -8.02 -5.19 16.90
C LEU A 359 -8.96 -5.47 18.08
N GLY A 360 -8.83 -6.66 18.70
CA GLY A 360 -9.52 -6.99 19.95
C GLY A 360 -10.94 -7.54 19.80
N GLU A 361 -11.52 -7.44 18.60
CA GLU A 361 -12.86 -7.95 18.30
C GLU A 361 -12.78 -9.17 17.38
N PRO A 362 -13.70 -10.14 17.50
CA PRO A 362 -13.78 -11.25 16.57
C PRO A 362 -13.80 -10.80 15.10
N LEU A 363 -12.98 -11.44 14.28
CA LEU A 363 -12.91 -11.14 12.85
C LEU A 363 -14.27 -11.37 12.17
N GLY A 364 -14.74 -10.37 11.44
CA GLY A 364 -15.99 -10.39 10.69
C GLY A 364 -16.13 -9.15 9.80
N GLU A 365 -17.11 -9.16 8.90
CA GLU A 365 -17.33 -8.06 7.94
C GLU A 365 -17.47 -6.70 8.64
N ALA A 366 -18.34 -6.62 9.66
CA ALA A 366 -18.59 -5.39 10.40
C ALA A 366 -17.30 -4.85 11.04
N ARG A 367 -16.46 -5.75 11.60
CA ARG A 367 -15.18 -5.36 12.19
C ARG A 367 -14.23 -4.82 11.12
N CYS A 368 -14.08 -5.50 9.98
CA CYS A 368 -13.25 -4.99 8.90
C CYS A 368 -13.70 -3.59 8.44
N ARG A 369 -15.01 -3.36 8.28
CA ARG A 369 -15.54 -2.03 7.92
C ARG A 369 -15.28 -0.96 8.96
N GLN A 370 -15.35 -1.31 10.24
CA GLN A 370 -14.99 -0.39 11.32
C GLN A 370 -13.49 -0.05 11.28
N VAL A 371 -12.62 -1.05 11.16
CA VAL A 371 -11.17 -0.82 11.08
C VAL A 371 -10.78 0.02 9.86
N LEU A 372 -11.49 -0.11 8.73
CA LEU A 372 -11.28 0.75 7.56
C LEU A 372 -11.56 2.24 7.84
N ARG A 373 -12.46 2.56 8.77
CA ARG A 373 -12.79 3.92 9.20
C ARG A 373 -11.84 4.44 10.28
N ASP A 374 -11.61 3.62 11.29
CA ASP A 374 -11.06 4.08 12.57
C ASP A 374 -9.62 3.62 12.83
N GLY A 375 -9.10 2.65 12.07
CA GLY A 375 -7.77 2.07 12.30
C GLY A 375 -6.62 2.88 11.70
N GLN A 376 -5.41 2.50 12.07
CA GLN A 376 -4.19 3.01 11.43
C GLN A 376 -3.92 2.30 10.08
N GLN A 377 -3.09 2.87 9.21
CA GLN A 377 -3.10 2.57 7.79
C GLN A 377 -2.70 1.11 7.47
N ARG A 378 -1.72 0.52 8.15
CA ARG A 378 -1.43 -0.92 7.99
C ARG A 378 -2.57 -1.82 8.47
N GLN A 379 -3.27 -1.42 9.54
CA GLN A 379 -4.47 -2.10 10.03
C GLN A 379 -5.61 -1.98 9.00
N ARG A 380 -5.78 -0.80 8.38
CA ARG A 380 -6.75 -0.56 7.29
C ARG A 380 -6.43 -1.40 6.05
N MET A 381 -5.16 -1.52 5.67
CA MET A 381 -4.73 -2.38 4.56
C MET A 381 -5.04 -3.86 4.82
N ALA A 382 -4.75 -4.35 6.03
CA ALA A 382 -5.11 -5.70 6.45
C ALA A 382 -6.64 -5.89 6.41
N ALA A 383 -7.41 -4.94 6.95
CA ALA A 383 -8.87 -4.96 6.95
C ALA A 383 -9.45 -4.96 5.53
N ALA A 384 -8.85 -4.24 4.57
CA ALA A 384 -9.28 -4.24 3.17
C ALA A 384 -9.14 -5.62 2.52
N CYS A 385 -8.02 -6.31 2.77
CA CYS A 385 -7.78 -7.67 2.28
C CYS A 385 -8.71 -8.68 2.95
N LEU A 386 -8.91 -8.57 4.26
CA LEU A 386 -9.81 -9.43 5.02
C LEU A 386 -11.28 -9.22 4.61
N LEU A 387 -11.71 -7.98 4.39
CA LEU A 387 -13.06 -7.64 3.94
C LEU A 387 -13.40 -8.32 2.62
N ALA A 388 -12.43 -8.44 1.71
CA ALA A 388 -12.61 -9.01 0.37
C ALA A 388 -13.19 -10.43 0.35
N ARG A 389 -13.02 -11.18 1.45
CA ARG A 389 -13.58 -12.54 1.62
C ARG A 389 -15.07 -12.52 1.99
N PHE A 390 -15.52 -11.48 2.69
CA PHE A 390 -16.90 -11.33 3.16
C PHE A 390 -17.79 -10.67 2.10
N VAL A 391 -17.21 -9.79 1.26
CA VAL A 391 -17.91 -9.11 0.16
C VAL A 391 -17.31 -9.47 -1.21
N PRO A 392 -17.51 -10.73 -1.67
CA PRO A 392 -16.83 -11.28 -2.85
C PRO A 392 -17.08 -10.56 -4.19
N ASN A 393 -18.10 -9.70 -4.26
CA ASN A 393 -18.56 -9.05 -5.49
C ASN A 393 -18.30 -7.54 -5.52
N LEU A 394 -17.70 -6.98 -4.47
CA LEU A 394 -17.35 -5.56 -4.44
C LEU A 394 -15.88 -5.38 -4.80
N PRO A 395 -15.53 -4.36 -5.62
CA PRO A 395 -14.13 -3.99 -5.79
C PRO A 395 -13.47 -3.72 -4.44
N LEU A 396 -12.16 -3.96 -4.34
CA LEU A 396 -11.43 -3.79 -3.09
C LEU A 396 -11.51 -2.36 -2.57
N PHE A 397 -11.48 -2.20 -1.24
CA PHE A 397 -11.45 -0.88 -0.63
C PHE A 397 -10.08 -0.21 -0.90
N PRO A 398 -10.04 1.00 -1.50
CA PRO A 398 -8.81 1.62 -1.96
C PRO A 398 -8.17 2.46 -0.84
N THR A 399 -7.48 1.82 0.11
CA THR A 399 -6.91 2.49 1.30
C THR A 399 -5.88 3.59 0.97
N GLY A 400 -5.30 3.59 -0.23
CA GLY A 400 -4.35 4.62 -0.70
C GLY A 400 -4.97 5.76 -1.53
N ALA A 401 -6.27 5.72 -1.84
CA ALA A 401 -6.93 6.79 -2.59
C ALA A 401 -6.94 8.13 -1.78
N PRO A 402 -7.20 9.28 -2.41
CA PRO A 402 -7.59 10.50 -1.71
C PRO A 402 -8.66 10.22 -0.64
N VAL A 403 -8.49 10.76 0.56
CA VAL A 403 -9.35 10.47 1.71
C VAL A 403 -10.81 10.79 1.41
N ARG A 404 -11.09 11.88 0.70
CA ARG A 404 -12.44 12.23 0.22
C ARG A 404 -13.13 11.07 -0.49
N ARG A 405 -12.43 10.36 -1.38
CA ARG A 405 -12.97 9.20 -2.10
C ARG A 405 -13.14 7.99 -1.19
N GLN A 406 -12.28 7.83 -0.19
CA GLN A 406 -12.44 6.75 0.79
C GLN A 406 -13.69 6.99 1.66
N LEU A 407 -13.96 8.24 2.03
CA LEU A 407 -15.13 8.62 2.82
C LEU A 407 -16.46 8.36 2.09
N ASP A 408 -16.50 8.56 0.77
CA ASP A 408 -17.69 8.28 -0.07
C ASP A 408 -18.08 6.79 -0.11
N LEU A 409 -17.21 5.89 0.38
CA LEU A 409 -17.41 4.44 0.36
C LEU A 409 -17.93 3.87 1.69
N PHE A 410 -18.07 4.72 2.71
CA PHE A 410 -18.58 4.37 4.03
C PHE A 410 -20.08 4.54 4.15
#